data_AF-A0A0N1B203-F1
#
_entry.id   AF-A0A0N1B203-F1
#
_cell.length_a   1.000
_cell.length_b   1.000
_cell.length_c   1.000
_cell.angle_alpha   90.00
_cell.angle_beta   90.00
_cell.angle_gamma   90.00
#
_symmetry.space_group_name_H-M   'P 1'
#
loop_
_entity.id
_entity.type
_entity.pdbx_description
1 polymer ?
#
loop_
_entity_poly.entity_id
_entity_poly.type
_entity_poly.pdbx_seq_one_letter_code
_entity_poly.pdbx_strand_id
1 'polypeptide(L)'
;MIRTLLAAAALTLAVPAVAQTPAADIKAGRVLKDESGARIGKIDKVLADGSAKVIFDGRYVTIPGATMKLVDGDPVTSMPKRDIAKLN
;
A
#
# COMPACT_ATOMS: atom_id res chain seq x y z
N MET A 1 27.11 -0.38 53.94
CA MET A 1 26.90 0.92 53.27
C MET A 1 27.29 0.78 51.81
N ILE A 2 26.62 1.52 50.89
CA ILE A 2 26.75 1.55 49.40
C ILE A 2 25.87 0.49 48.72
N ARG A 3 24.63 0.71 48.24
CA ARG A 3 23.94 1.79 47.49
C ARG A 3 24.14 1.67 45.96
N THR A 4 23.06 1.25 45.30
CA THR A 4 22.69 1.41 43.86
C THR A 4 23.43 0.59 42.79
N LEU A 5 22.69 -0.23 42.03
CA LEU A 5 22.39 0.06 40.62
C LEU A 5 21.17 -0.74 40.14
N LEU A 6 20.09 -0.01 39.86
CA LEU A 6 18.87 -0.50 39.22
C LEU A 6 19.12 -0.50 37.71
N ALA A 7 19.25 -1.66 37.07
CA ALA A 7 19.38 -1.77 35.61
C ALA A 7 18.03 -2.20 35.02
N ALA A 8 17.19 -1.23 34.69
CA ALA A 8 15.98 -1.45 33.91
C ALA A 8 16.39 -1.70 32.44
N ALA A 9 16.37 -2.97 32.02
CA ALA A 9 16.55 -3.34 30.63
C ALA A 9 15.28 -2.98 29.84
N ALA A 10 15.27 -1.80 29.22
CA ALA A 10 14.23 -1.42 28.27
C ALA A 10 14.36 -2.29 27.01
N LEU A 11 13.47 -3.26 26.83
CA LEU A 11 13.30 -3.98 25.58
C LEU A 11 12.76 -3.00 24.52
N THR A 12 13.64 -2.45 23.69
CA THR A 12 13.23 -1.79 22.45
C THR A 12 12.85 -2.86 21.45
N LEU A 13 11.56 -3.21 21.41
CA LEU A 13 10.96 -3.97 20.32
C LEU A 13 11.02 -3.09 19.06
N ALA A 14 12.11 -3.21 18.31
CA ALA A 14 12.22 -2.67 16.97
C ALA A 14 11.21 -3.40 16.08
N VAL A 15 10.01 -2.81 15.92
CA VAL A 15 9.07 -3.22 14.89
C VAL A 15 9.74 -2.98 13.53
N PRO A 16 9.86 -3.98 12.65
CA PRO A 16 10.31 -3.73 11.30
C PRO A 16 9.26 -2.82 10.66
N ALA A 17 9.61 -1.55 10.48
CA ALA A 17 8.90 -0.67 9.58
C ALA A 17 9.00 -1.33 8.21
N VAL A 18 7.93 -2.01 7.80
CA VAL A 18 7.82 -2.62 6.47
C VAL A 18 8.08 -1.49 5.48
N ALA A 19 9.25 -1.54 4.85
CA ALA A 19 9.67 -0.56 3.86
C ALA A 19 8.57 -0.53 2.80
N GLN A 20 7.78 0.54 2.81
CA GLN A 20 6.72 0.75 1.85
C GLN A 20 7.43 1.08 0.55
N THR A 21 7.63 0.08 -0.31
CA THR A 21 8.17 0.28 -1.65
C THR A 21 7.33 1.39 -2.30
N PRO A 22 7.96 2.50 -2.72
CA PRO A 22 7.23 3.66 -3.18
C PRO A 22 6.37 3.26 -4.39
N ALA A 23 5.15 3.81 -4.43
CA ALA A 23 4.19 3.65 -5.52
C ALA A 23 4.74 4.03 -6.91
N ALA A 24 5.94 4.61 -6.98
CA ALA A 24 6.65 4.97 -8.19
C ALA A 24 7.00 3.78 -9.11
N ASP A 25 7.09 2.56 -8.59
CA ASP A 25 7.36 1.35 -9.41
C ASP A 25 6.08 0.67 -9.92
N ILE A 26 4.91 1.26 -9.70
CA ILE A 26 3.65 0.72 -10.22
C ILE A 26 3.61 0.91 -11.73
N LYS A 27 3.62 -0.22 -12.46
CA LYS A 27 3.55 -0.21 -13.92
C LYS A 27 2.11 -0.35 -14.39
N ALA A 28 1.78 0.40 -15.43
CA ALA A 28 0.54 0.23 -16.18
C ALA A 28 0.43 -1.21 -16.73
N GLY A 29 -0.79 -1.70 -16.87
CA GLY A 29 -1.10 -3.03 -17.39
C GLY A 29 -1.09 -4.16 -16.38
N ARG A 30 -0.66 -3.93 -15.13
CA ARG A 30 -0.72 -4.91 -14.05
C ARG A 30 -2.10 -4.96 -13.41
N VAL A 31 -2.43 -6.09 -12.78
CA VAL A 31 -3.68 -6.25 -12.03
C VAL A 31 -3.46 -5.69 -10.63
N LEU A 32 -4.25 -4.67 -10.29
CA LEU A 32 -4.29 -4.13 -8.95
C LEU A 32 -5.08 -5.07 -8.03
N LYS A 33 -4.46 -5.40 -6.89
CA LYS A 33 -5.06 -6.21 -5.83
C LYS A 33 -5.35 -5.35 -4.61
N ASP A 34 -6.34 -5.77 -3.84
CA ASP A 34 -6.64 -5.23 -2.51
C ASP A 34 -5.66 -5.81 -1.48
N GLU A 35 -5.55 -5.19 -0.30
CA GLU A 35 -4.81 -5.74 0.85
C GLU A 35 -5.34 -7.11 1.28
N SER A 36 -6.63 -7.37 1.03
CA SER A 36 -7.27 -8.68 1.22
C SER A 36 -6.92 -9.70 0.12
N GLY A 37 -6.11 -9.32 -0.88
CA GLY A 37 -5.79 -10.15 -2.05
C GLY A 37 -6.88 -10.16 -3.13
N ALA A 38 -7.97 -9.41 -2.96
CA ALA A 38 -9.05 -9.34 -3.93
C ALA A 38 -8.60 -8.63 -5.21
N ARG A 39 -8.89 -9.21 -6.38
CA ARG A 39 -8.60 -8.55 -7.66
C ARG A 39 -9.57 -7.39 -7.87
N ILE A 40 -9.01 -6.20 -8.07
CA ILE A 40 -9.76 -4.96 -8.28
C ILE A 40 -9.97 -4.75 -9.78
N GLY A 41 -8.86 -4.71 -10.53
CA GLY A 41 -8.92 -4.42 -11.95
C GLY A 41 -7.54 -4.27 -12.56
N LYS A 42 -7.50 -4.08 -13.89
CA LYS A 42 -6.26 -3.78 -14.61
C LYS A 42 -5.96 -2.29 -14.51
N ILE A 43 -4.72 -1.95 -14.19
CA ILE A 43 -4.22 -0.58 -14.25
C ILE A 43 -4.16 -0.20 -15.73
N ASP A 44 -4.96 0.78 -16.11
CA ASP A 44 -4.95 1.37 -17.44
C ASP A 44 -3.68 2.21 -17.62
N LYS A 45 -3.47 3.17 -16.72
CA LYS A 45 -2.36 4.11 -16.77
C LYS A 45 -1.96 4.57 -15.37
N VAL A 46 -0.70 4.95 -15.22
CA VAL A 46 -0.21 5.67 -14.03
C VAL A 46 0.02 7.12 -14.45
N LEU A 47 -0.58 8.05 -13.73
CA LEU A 47 -0.48 9.48 -13.95
C LEU A 47 0.84 9.99 -13.35
N ALA A 48 1.26 11.17 -13.78
CA ALA A 48 2.52 11.80 -13.34
C ALA A 48 2.52 12.19 -11.85
N ASP A 49 1.35 12.25 -11.23
CA ASP A 49 1.15 12.46 -9.78
C ASP A 49 1.37 11.17 -8.96
N GLY A 50 1.59 10.02 -9.61
CA GLY A 50 1.70 8.70 -9.00
C GLY A 50 0.35 8.01 -8.79
N SER A 51 -0.77 8.62 -9.17
CA SER A 51 -2.09 8.00 -9.13
C SER A 51 -2.25 6.98 -10.26
N ALA A 52 -2.91 5.85 -10.00
CA ALA A 52 -3.20 4.85 -11.02
C ALA A 52 -4.67 4.91 -11.43
N LYS A 53 -4.91 5.02 -12.73
CA LYS A 53 -6.24 4.82 -13.33
C LYS A 53 -6.45 3.33 -13.54
N VAL A 54 -7.51 2.78 -12.97
CA VAL A 54 -7.82 1.34 -12.97
C VAL A 54 -9.20 1.11 -13.56
N ILE A 55 -9.32 0.07 -14.38
CA ILE A 55 -10.62 -0.38 -14.90
C ILE A 55 -11.26 -1.26 -13.84
N PHE A 56 -12.22 -0.72 -13.11
CA PHE A 56 -13.00 -1.38 -12.07
C PHE A 56 -14.46 -1.48 -12.52
N ASP A 57 -14.98 -2.72 -12.62
CA ASP A 57 -16.39 -2.97 -12.96
C ASP A 57 -16.88 -2.20 -14.21
N GLY A 58 -16.03 -2.15 -15.26
CA GLY A 58 -16.32 -1.45 -16.51
C GLY A 58 -16.17 0.08 -16.45
N ARG A 59 -15.69 0.65 -15.36
CA ARG A 59 -15.49 2.10 -15.17
C ARG A 59 -14.04 2.41 -14.85
N TYR A 60 -13.61 3.63 -15.18
CA TYR A 60 -12.27 4.11 -14.84
C TYR A 60 -12.29 4.78 -13.46
N VAL A 61 -11.61 4.19 -12.49
CA VAL A 61 -11.44 4.75 -11.15
C VAL A 61 -9.99 5.20 -10.97
N THR A 62 -9.79 6.39 -10.43
CA THR A 62 -8.45 6.91 -10.11
C THR A 62 -8.13 6.57 -8.67
N ILE A 63 -7.06 5.79 -8.45
CA ILE A 63 -6.59 5.39 -7.13
C ILE A 63 -5.33 6.19 -6.81
N PRO A 64 -5.30 6.93 -5.68
CA PRO A 64 -4.14 7.71 -5.30
C PRO A 64 -2.93 6.83 -5.02
N GLY A 65 -1.77 7.19 -5.58
CA GLY A 65 -0.52 6.45 -5.39
C GLY A 65 -0.11 6.29 -3.93
N ALA A 66 -0.46 7.24 -3.06
CA ALA A 66 -0.20 7.15 -1.61
C ALA A 66 -0.85 5.93 -0.94
N THR A 67 -1.92 5.40 -1.51
CA THR A 67 -2.63 4.20 -1.01
C THR A 67 -2.14 2.92 -1.67
N MET A 68 -1.26 3.03 -2.67
CA MET A 68 -0.77 1.90 -3.43
C MET A 68 0.66 1.55 -3.03
N LYS A 69 0.97 0.25 -3.04
CA LYS A 69 2.27 -0.31 -2.71
C LYS A 69 2.56 -1.46 -3.64
N LEU A 70 3.83 -1.75 -3.89
CA LEU A 70 4.22 -3.02 -4.49
C LEU A 70 4.44 -4.03 -3.37
N VAL A 71 3.72 -5.14 -3.42
CA VAL A 71 3.97 -6.32 -2.58
C VAL A 71 4.36 -7.44 -3.52
N ASP A 72 5.58 -7.98 -3.37
CA ASP A 72 6.11 -9.06 -4.21
C ASP A 72 6.05 -8.77 -5.73
N GLY A 73 6.21 -7.48 -6.09
CA GLY A 73 6.14 -7.02 -7.48
C GLY A 73 4.73 -6.89 -8.05
N ASP A 74 3.68 -7.18 -7.27
CA ASP A 74 2.28 -6.92 -7.61
C ASP A 74 1.82 -5.60 -6.98
N PRO A 75 1.10 -4.75 -7.74
CA PRO A 75 0.51 -3.55 -7.17
C PRO A 75 -0.67 -3.94 -6.27
N VAL A 76 -0.58 -3.53 -5.01
CA VAL A 76 -1.57 -3.72 -3.96
C VAL A 76 -2.01 -2.35 -3.43
N THR A 77 -3.31 -2.17 -3.23
CA THR A 77 -3.89 -0.98 -2.61
C THR A 77 -4.26 -1.29 -1.17
N SER A 78 -3.99 -0.36 -0.26
CA SER A 78 -4.46 -0.41 1.13
C SER A 78 -5.91 0.06 1.28
N MET A 79 -6.57 0.50 0.19
CA MET A 79 -8.00 0.78 0.17
C MET A 79 -8.79 -0.49 -0.21
N PRO A 80 -9.80 -0.87 0.61
CA PRO A 80 -10.63 -2.00 0.29
C PRO A 80 -11.46 -1.75 -0.96
N LYS A 81 -11.79 -2.83 -1.68
CA LYS A 81 -12.63 -2.80 -2.89
C LYS A 81 -13.93 -1.99 -2.71
N ARG A 82 -14.50 -1.95 -1.50
CA ARG A 82 -15.73 -1.21 -1.17
C ARG A 82 -15.54 0.30 -1.17
N ASP A 83 -14.35 0.79 -0.83
CA ASP A 83 -14.06 2.23 -0.82
C ASP A 83 -13.67 2.71 -2.21
N ILE A 84 -13.06 1.84 -3.02
CA ILE A 84 -12.83 2.10 -4.45
C ILE A 84 -14.16 2.19 -5.21
N ALA A 85 -15.16 1.39 -4.83
CA ALA A 85 -16.50 1.49 -5.39
C ALA A 85 -17.25 2.79 -5.02
N LYS A 86 -16.75 3.58 -4.05
CA LYS A 86 -17.32 4.88 -3.66
C LYS A 86 -16.60 6.07 -4.30
N LEU A 87 -15.45 5.84 -4.95
CA LEU A 87 -14.76 6.85 -5.76
C LEU A 87 -15.55 7.03 -7.06
N ASN A 88 -16.57 7.88 -7.00
CA ASN A 88 -17.32 8.37 -8.15
C ASN A 88 -16.82 9.77 -8.53
#